data_AF-A0A177ACK5-F1
#
_entry.id   AF-A0A177ACK5-F1
#
_cell.length_a   1.000
_cell.length_b   1.000
_cell.length_c   1.000
_cell.angle_alpha   90.00
_cell.angle_beta   90.00
_cell.angle_gamma   90.00
#
_symmetry.space_group_name_H-M   'P 1'
#
loop_
_entity.id
_entity.type
_entity.pdbx_description
1 polymer ?
#
loop_
_entity_poly.entity_id
_entity_poly.type
_entity_poly.pdbx_seq_one_letter_code
_entity_poly.pdbx_strand_id
1 'polypeptide(L)'
;MGVCWCAGGGGETVWGVAWEGAAPDSQPAAESEQEADAEAPKPKHRRLITCSADTTLRVWKRVEAAEAESGGIPSTMRAAAQGEKWVIEATLPAAHTRAVYAVAWSERTGRVVSCGGDSRIVVYGEVEGGADGVVEGGDGEKGEGKEGEKGEGKEGEKGEGKMGNGKWKILATAEMGHGPYEINHVTWCQRFDGREGEMVVSSGDDGAVRAWEVSE
;
A
#
# COMPACT_ATOMS: atom_id res chain seq x y z
N MET A 1 -14.18 -4.47 -23.34
CA MET A 1 -13.53 -4.71 -22.02
C MET A 1 -14.63 -5.01 -21.02
N GLY A 2 -14.43 -5.97 -20.12
CA GLY A 2 -15.37 -6.33 -19.06
C GLY A 2 -14.74 -6.11 -17.69
N VAL A 3 -15.54 -5.79 -16.69
CA VAL A 3 -15.09 -5.69 -15.30
C VAL A 3 -15.03 -7.10 -14.72
N CYS A 4 -13.85 -7.56 -14.31
CA CYS A 4 -13.66 -8.88 -13.70
C CYS A 4 -14.01 -8.90 -12.20
N TRP A 5 -13.84 -7.76 -11.51
CA TRP A 5 -14.16 -7.60 -10.10
C TRP A 5 -14.25 -6.10 -9.70
N CYS A 6 -14.93 -5.80 -8.58
CA CYS A 6 -15.02 -4.48 -7.97
C CYS A 6 -14.90 -4.59 -6.43
N ALA A 7 -13.98 -3.83 -5.83
CA ALA A 7 -13.94 -3.58 -4.38
C ALA A 7 -14.67 -2.30 -4.05
N GLY A 8 -15.59 -2.37 -3.09
CA GLY A 8 -16.01 -1.21 -2.29
C GLY A 8 -15.33 -1.23 -0.93
N GLY A 9 -14.92 -0.07 -0.42
CA GLY A 9 -14.35 0.05 0.92
C GLY A 9 -13.81 1.44 1.28
N GLY A 10 -13.65 2.34 0.30
CA GLY A 10 -13.43 3.77 0.54
C GLY A 10 -14.74 4.55 0.43
N GLY A 11 -14.89 5.57 1.28
CA GLY A 11 -16.03 6.51 1.23
C GLY A 11 -15.84 7.64 0.21
N GLU A 12 -14.63 7.78 -0.34
CA GLU A 12 -14.27 8.86 -1.25
C GLU A 12 -13.48 8.34 -2.47
N THR A 13 -13.06 9.25 -3.36
CA THR A 13 -12.33 8.95 -4.59
C THR A 13 -11.04 8.17 -4.32
N VAL A 14 -10.86 7.04 -5.01
CA VAL A 14 -9.59 6.33 -5.10
C VAL A 14 -8.74 6.98 -6.19
N TRP A 15 -7.57 7.50 -5.83
CA TRP A 15 -6.67 8.21 -6.76
C TRP A 15 -5.64 7.29 -7.40
N GLY A 16 -5.15 6.32 -6.65
CA GLY A 16 -4.02 5.50 -7.06
C GLY A 16 -4.12 4.07 -6.57
N VAL A 17 -3.41 3.19 -7.27
CA VAL A 17 -3.35 1.77 -7.00
C VAL A 17 -1.98 1.23 -7.38
N ALA A 18 -1.44 0.31 -6.57
CA ALA A 18 -0.18 -0.37 -6.84
C ALA A 18 -0.23 -1.84 -6.41
N TRP A 19 0.43 -2.71 -7.17
CA TRP A 19 0.55 -4.13 -6.82
C TRP A 19 1.75 -4.33 -5.88
N GLU A 20 1.60 -5.22 -4.91
CA GLU A 20 2.74 -5.80 -4.20
C GLU A 20 3.68 -6.45 -5.22
N GLY A 21 4.98 -6.18 -5.14
CA GLY A 21 5.97 -6.73 -6.06
C GLY A 21 6.04 -8.25 -6.04
N ALA A 22 6.64 -8.84 -7.08
CA ALA A 22 6.95 -10.26 -7.04
C ALA A 22 8.01 -10.52 -5.94
N ALA A 23 7.81 -11.56 -5.12
CA ALA A 23 8.85 -11.98 -4.19
C ALA A 23 10.15 -12.26 -4.97
N PRO A 24 11.33 -11.86 -4.47
CA PRO A 24 12.60 -12.05 -5.18
C PRO A 24 12.87 -13.52 -5.54
N ASP A 25 12.26 -14.46 -4.83
CA ASP A 25 12.42 -15.92 -5.03
C ASP A 25 11.50 -16.52 -6.11
N SER A 26 10.77 -15.74 -6.88
CA SER A 26 9.94 -16.27 -7.99
C SER A 26 10.74 -16.61 -9.27
N GLN A 27 12.04 -16.89 -9.16
CA GLN A 27 12.74 -17.54 -10.27
C GLN A 27 12.12 -18.92 -10.52
N PRO A 28 11.90 -19.34 -11.78
CA PRO A 28 11.48 -20.70 -12.05
C PRO A 28 12.58 -21.61 -11.51
N ALA A 29 12.25 -22.41 -10.49
CA ALA A 29 13.14 -23.44 -9.99
C ALA A 29 13.57 -24.28 -11.20
N ALA A 30 14.87 -24.37 -11.44
CA ALA A 30 15.41 -25.30 -12.42
C ALA A 30 14.85 -26.69 -12.08
N GLU A 31 14.25 -27.34 -13.08
CA GLU A 31 13.61 -28.65 -12.95
C GLU A 31 14.64 -29.68 -12.48
N SER A 32 14.74 -29.90 -11.17
CA SER A 32 15.37 -31.08 -10.61
C SER A 32 14.28 -32.13 -10.41
N GLU A 33 14.26 -33.11 -11.32
CA GLU A 33 13.44 -34.31 -11.20
C GLU A 33 13.91 -35.14 -10.00
N GLN A 34 13.34 -34.93 -8.81
CA GLN A 34 13.12 -36.00 -7.82
C GLN A 34 12.35 -35.53 -6.58
N GLU A 35 11.54 -36.48 -6.07
CA GLU A 35 10.71 -36.50 -4.84
C GLU A 35 9.23 -36.13 -5.04
N ALA A 36 8.43 -37.17 -5.29
CA ALA A 36 6.98 -37.20 -5.13
C ALA A 36 6.61 -37.23 -3.63
N ASP A 37 5.47 -36.62 -3.27
CA ASP A 37 4.84 -36.51 -1.92
C ASP A 37 5.16 -35.30 -1.03
N ALA A 38 5.62 -34.17 -1.58
CA ALA A 38 5.44 -32.86 -0.93
C ALA A 38 4.33 -32.07 -1.63
N GLU A 39 3.26 -31.70 -0.91
CA GLU A 39 2.24 -30.77 -1.41
C GLU A 39 2.96 -29.47 -1.81
N ALA A 40 3.01 -29.19 -3.12
CA ALA A 40 3.68 -28.01 -3.64
C ALA A 40 3.13 -26.75 -2.92
N PRO A 41 4.00 -25.83 -2.47
CA PRO A 41 3.54 -24.66 -1.72
C PRO A 41 2.54 -23.87 -2.57
N LYS A 42 1.33 -23.69 -2.04
CA LYS A 42 0.28 -22.93 -2.74
C LYS A 42 0.81 -21.51 -3.04
N PRO A 43 0.70 -21.02 -4.29
CA PRO A 43 1.21 -19.70 -4.62
C PRO A 43 0.47 -18.64 -3.79
N LYS A 44 1.22 -17.82 -3.05
CA LYS A 44 0.65 -16.67 -2.36
C LYS A 44 0.11 -15.69 -3.40
N HIS A 45 -1.16 -15.30 -3.28
CA HIS A 45 -1.73 -14.25 -4.12
C HIS A 45 -1.10 -12.89 -3.78
N ARG A 46 -0.70 -12.14 -4.80
CA ARG A 46 -0.18 -10.77 -4.66
C ARG A 46 -1.26 -9.85 -4.08
N ARG A 47 -0.87 -8.99 -3.13
CA ARG A 47 -1.75 -7.95 -2.58
C ARG A 47 -1.78 -6.72 -3.47
N LEU A 48 -2.82 -5.92 -3.29
CA LEU A 48 -3.02 -4.63 -3.94
C LEU A 48 -3.04 -3.54 -2.88
N ILE A 49 -2.48 -2.38 -3.13
CA ILE A 49 -2.68 -1.21 -2.28
C ILE A 49 -3.39 -0.10 -3.06
N THR A 50 -4.30 0.61 -2.39
CA THR A 50 -5.01 1.75 -2.94
C THR A 50 -4.83 2.98 -2.05
N CYS A 51 -4.75 4.16 -2.65
CA CYS A 51 -4.75 5.45 -1.94
C CYS A 51 -5.95 6.31 -2.34
N SER A 52 -6.43 7.14 -1.42
CA SER A 52 -7.75 7.77 -1.52
C SER A 52 -7.78 9.21 -1.01
N ALA A 53 -8.83 9.95 -1.42
CA ALA A 53 -9.11 11.30 -0.96
C ALA A 53 -9.36 11.35 0.56
N ASP A 54 -9.85 10.26 1.14
CA ASP A 54 -10.14 10.10 2.58
C ASP A 54 -8.89 9.99 3.46
N THR A 55 -7.71 10.31 2.92
CA THR A 55 -6.39 10.25 3.57
C THR A 55 -5.86 8.84 3.87
N THR A 56 -6.59 7.79 3.47
CA THR A 56 -6.23 6.41 3.82
C THR A 56 -5.49 5.67 2.70
N LEU A 57 -4.66 4.72 3.12
CA LEU A 57 -4.09 3.69 2.26
C LEU A 57 -4.54 2.32 2.75
N ARG A 58 -5.09 1.51 1.84
CA ARG A 58 -5.69 0.19 2.15
C ARG A 58 -5.00 -0.89 1.35
N VAL A 59 -4.54 -1.93 2.04
CA VAL A 59 -4.01 -3.15 1.45
C VAL A 59 -5.14 -4.14 1.31
N TRP A 60 -5.29 -4.69 0.12
CA TRP A 60 -6.31 -5.65 -0.27
C TRP A 60 -5.68 -7.00 -0.53
N LYS A 61 -6.32 -8.04 -0.02
CA LYS A 61 -5.95 -9.43 -0.27
C LYS A 61 -7.09 -10.15 -0.96
N ARG A 62 -6.73 -10.94 -1.97
CA ARG A 62 -7.63 -11.90 -2.61
C ARG A 62 -7.96 -13.01 -1.63
N VAL A 63 -9.24 -13.28 -1.48
CA VAL A 63 -9.78 -14.45 -0.79
C VAL A 63 -10.52 -15.31 -1.80
N GLU A 64 -10.39 -16.62 -1.69
CA GLU A 64 -11.22 -17.53 -2.48
C GLU A 64 -12.68 -17.30 -2.06
N ALA A 65 -13.59 -17.14 -3.04
CA ALA A 65 -14.99 -17.19 -2.72
C ALA A 65 -15.27 -18.57 -2.13
N ALA A 66 -15.81 -18.61 -0.91
CA ALA A 66 -16.30 -19.85 -0.33
C ALA A 66 -17.18 -20.52 -1.38
N GLU A 67 -16.86 -21.78 -1.73
CA GLU A 67 -17.71 -22.54 -2.63
C GLU A 67 -19.12 -22.49 -2.04
N ALA A 68 -20.05 -21.82 -2.72
CA ALA A 68 -21.46 -22.00 -2.42
C ALA A 68 -21.68 -23.52 -2.44
N GLU A 69 -22.32 -24.07 -1.41
CA GLU A 69 -22.67 -25.49 -1.31
C GLU A 69 -23.47 -25.92 -2.56
N SER A 70 -22.77 -26.20 -3.65
CA SER A 70 -23.36 -26.61 -4.91
C SER A 70 -23.38 -28.12 -4.84
N GLY A 71 -24.47 -28.66 -4.30
CA GLY A 71 -24.74 -30.09 -4.29
C GLY A 71 -24.42 -30.71 -5.65
N GLY A 72 -23.38 -31.55 -5.68
CA GLY A 72 -23.16 -32.57 -6.71
C GLY A 72 -22.89 -32.12 -8.15
N ILE A 73 -22.56 -30.87 -8.46
CA ILE A 73 -22.25 -30.48 -9.86
C ILE A 73 -20.76 -30.71 -10.18
N PRO A 74 -20.42 -31.54 -11.19
CA PRO A 74 -19.04 -31.81 -11.58
C PRO A 74 -18.30 -30.55 -12.07
N SER A 75 -17.00 -30.46 -11.77
CA SER A 75 -16.12 -29.30 -12.03
C SER A 75 -16.08 -28.84 -13.51
N THR A 76 -16.38 -29.73 -14.46
CA THR A 76 -16.38 -29.45 -15.90
C THR A 76 -17.60 -28.67 -16.40
N MET A 77 -18.68 -28.59 -15.62
CA MET A 77 -19.89 -27.81 -15.95
C MET A 77 -20.03 -26.53 -15.12
N ARG A 78 -19.07 -26.22 -14.25
CA ARG A 78 -19.08 -24.99 -13.47
C ARG A 78 -18.68 -23.84 -14.39
N ALA A 79 -19.54 -22.83 -14.52
CA ALA A 79 -19.16 -21.56 -15.17
C ALA A 79 -17.88 -21.03 -14.52
N ALA A 80 -16.95 -20.49 -15.35
CA ALA A 80 -15.65 -19.97 -14.91
C ALA A 80 -15.78 -19.27 -13.55
N ALA A 81 -15.03 -19.78 -12.56
CA ALA A 81 -15.11 -19.45 -11.14
C ALA A 81 -15.80 -18.11 -10.86
N GLN A 82 -17.09 -18.16 -10.52
CA GLN A 82 -17.80 -16.96 -10.11
C GLN A 82 -17.21 -16.47 -8.78
N GLY A 83 -16.54 -15.33 -8.84
CA GLY A 83 -16.25 -14.51 -7.67
C GLY A 83 -14.81 -14.59 -7.17
N GLU A 84 -13.89 -13.89 -7.82
CA GLU A 84 -12.73 -13.42 -7.08
C GLU A 84 -13.24 -12.38 -6.08
N LYS A 85 -13.04 -12.61 -4.78
CA LYS A 85 -13.39 -11.66 -3.73
C LYS A 85 -12.12 -11.06 -3.18
N TRP A 86 -12.10 -9.75 -2.95
CA TRP A 86 -11.03 -9.12 -2.19
C TRP A 86 -11.60 -8.46 -0.95
N VAL A 87 -10.78 -8.49 0.09
CA VAL A 87 -11.07 -7.89 1.38
C VAL A 87 -9.92 -6.95 1.73
N ILE A 88 -10.23 -5.92 2.52
CA ILE A 88 -9.20 -5.07 3.11
C ILE A 88 -8.48 -5.92 4.16
N GLU A 89 -7.20 -6.18 3.91
CA GLU A 89 -6.30 -6.86 4.85
C GLU A 89 -5.80 -5.87 5.90
N ALA A 90 -5.43 -4.66 5.49
CA ALA A 90 -4.87 -3.66 6.40
C ALA A 90 -5.21 -2.24 5.94
N THR A 91 -5.28 -1.31 6.90
CA THR A 91 -5.24 0.13 6.66
C THR A 91 -3.96 0.66 7.27
N LEU A 92 -3.10 1.28 6.45
CA LEU A 92 -1.80 1.79 6.89
C LEU A 92 -1.99 2.92 7.92
N PRO A 93 -1.01 3.16 8.81
CA PRO A 93 -1.07 4.25 9.76
C PRO A 93 -1.35 5.61 9.09
N ALA A 94 -2.31 6.35 9.63
CA ALA A 94 -2.70 7.65 9.08
C ALA A 94 -1.53 8.65 9.19
N ALA A 95 -1.03 9.10 8.05
CA ALA A 95 0.09 10.05 7.96
C ALA A 95 -0.25 11.31 7.16
N HIS A 96 -1.23 11.21 6.26
CA HIS A 96 -1.63 12.33 5.41
C HIS A 96 -2.77 13.13 6.06
N THR A 97 -2.75 14.44 5.86
CA THR A 97 -3.81 15.37 6.32
C THR A 97 -4.72 15.85 5.19
N ARG A 98 -4.37 15.51 3.94
CA ARG A 98 -5.14 15.79 2.72
C ARG A 98 -5.16 14.54 1.84
N ALA A 99 -5.87 14.62 0.71
CA ALA A 99 -6.00 13.53 -0.26
C ALA A 99 -4.63 12.94 -0.67
N VAL A 100 -4.56 11.62 -0.72
CA VAL A 100 -3.37 10.88 -1.17
C VAL A 100 -3.52 10.57 -2.65
N TYR A 101 -2.65 11.16 -3.48
CA TYR A 101 -2.77 11.10 -4.93
C TYR A 101 -2.04 9.91 -5.55
N ALA A 102 -0.93 9.48 -4.94
CA ALA A 102 -0.15 8.36 -5.46
C ALA A 102 0.39 7.47 -4.34
N VAL A 103 0.55 6.20 -4.70
CA VAL A 103 1.15 5.15 -3.88
C VAL A 103 2.00 4.26 -4.78
N ALA A 104 3.15 3.82 -4.29
CA ALA A 104 4.01 2.86 -4.97
C ALA A 104 4.56 1.82 -3.99
N TRP A 105 4.67 0.58 -4.46
CA TRP A 105 5.21 -0.55 -3.69
C TRP A 105 6.57 -0.93 -4.25
N SER A 106 7.61 -0.97 -3.41
CA SER A 106 8.93 -1.45 -3.81
C SER A 106 8.89 -2.96 -3.98
N GLU A 107 9.23 -3.44 -5.18
CA GLU A 107 9.34 -4.87 -5.44
C GLU A 107 10.53 -5.51 -4.74
N ARG A 108 11.56 -4.71 -4.43
CA ARG A 108 12.80 -5.20 -3.82
C ARG A 108 12.71 -5.30 -2.30
N THR A 109 12.14 -4.30 -1.63
CA THR A 109 12.12 -4.25 -0.16
C THR A 109 10.74 -4.49 0.44
N GLY A 110 9.68 -4.57 -0.37
CA GLY A 110 8.30 -4.65 0.11
C GLY A 110 7.83 -3.39 0.84
N ARG A 111 8.59 -2.28 0.80
CA ARG A 111 8.22 -1.01 1.42
C ARG A 111 7.20 -0.29 0.53
N VAL A 112 6.33 0.49 1.15
CA VAL A 112 5.34 1.31 0.45
C VAL A 112 5.73 2.77 0.57
N VAL A 113 5.52 3.57 -0.47
CA VAL A 113 5.63 5.02 -0.41
C VAL A 113 4.34 5.67 -0.89
N SER A 114 3.95 6.78 -0.28
CA SER A 114 2.80 7.60 -0.68
C SER A 114 3.10 9.08 -0.70
N CYS A 115 2.31 9.82 -1.48
CA CYS A 115 2.33 11.27 -1.53
C CYS A 115 0.94 11.87 -1.84
N GLY A 116 0.75 13.16 -1.55
CA GLY A 116 -0.53 13.81 -1.81
C GLY A 116 -0.54 15.32 -1.65
N GLY A 117 -1.75 15.85 -1.44
CA GLY A 117 -2.02 17.29 -1.37
C GLY A 117 -1.42 18.01 -0.15
N ASP A 118 -0.92 17.27 0.84
CA ASP A 118 -0.27 17.83 2.04
C ASP A 118 1.24 18.02 1.88
N SER A 119 1.77 17.81 0.68
CA SER A 119 3.20 17.93 0.39
C SER A 119 4.09 16.96 1.19
N ARG A 120 3.52 15.87 1.72
CA ARG A 120 4.25 14.82 2.43
C ARG A 120 4.65 13.69 1.51
N ILE A 121 5.83 13.12 1.78
CA ILE A 121 6.23 11.82 1.25
C ILE A 121 6.40 10.89 2.44
N VAL A 122 5.65 9.79 2.47
CA VAL A 122 5.61 8.88 3.61
C VAL A 122 6.02 7.49 3.16
N VAL A 123 6.98 6.89 3.87
CA VAL A 123 7.43 5.52 3.63
C VAL A 123 6.93 4.62 4.76
N TYR A 124 6.37 3.48 4.38
CA TYR A 124 5.82 2.47 5.29
C TYR A 124 6.55 1.15 5.11
N GLY A 125 6.56 0.36 6.18
CA GLY A 125 7.09 -1.00 6.18
C GLY A 125 6.26 -1.92 7.06
N GLU A 126 6.34 -3.20 6.75
CA GLU A 126 5.72 -4.22 7.59
C GLU A 126 6.54 -4.49 8.86
N VAL A 127 5.83 -4.87 9.92
CA VAL A 127 6.38 -5.28 11.23
C VAL A 127 5.99 -6.73 11.46
N GLU A 128 6.98 -7.57 11.76
CA GLU A 128 6.74 -8.96 12.11
C GLU A 128 5.90 -9.05 13.40
N GLY A 129 4.83 -9.83 13.39
CA GLY A 129 4.01 -10.13 14.57
C GLY A 129 2.73 -9.30 14.77
N GLY A 130 2.34 -8.43 13.84
CA GLY A 130 1.03 -7.75 13.91
C GLY A 130 -0.14 -8.72 13.72
N ALA A 131 -0.90 -9.00 14.79
CA ALA A 131 -2.10 -9.83 14.72
C ALA A 131 -3.19 -9.16 13.86
N ASP A 132 -3.99 -9.98 13.17
CA ASP A 132 -5.10 -9.56 12.30
C ASP A 132 -6.23 -8.94 13.14
N GLY A 133 -6.09 -7.66 13.48
CA GLY A 133 -7.11 -6.89 14.18
C GLY A 133 -8.24 -6.51 13.22
N VAL A 134 -9.30 -7.32 13.18
CA VAL A 134 -10.60 -6.94 12.60
C VAL A 134 -11.15 -5.76 13.39
N VAL A 135 -11.27 -4.59 12.75
CA VAL A 135 -12.04 -3.46 13.27
C VAL A 135 -13.37 -3.41 12.54
N GLU A 136 -14.44 -3.75 13.26
CA GLU A 136 -15.80 -3.36 12.92
C GLU A 136 -15.90 -1.83 13.00
N GLY A 137 -16.50 -1.24 11.96
CA GLY A 137 -16.68 0.21 11.85
C GLY A 137 -17.62 0.75 12.92
N GLY A 138 -17.21 1.87 13.52
CA GLY A 138 -18.06 2.70 14.37
C GLY A 138 -17.97 4.15 13.91
N ASP A 139 -19.03 4.62 13.25
CA ASP A 139 -19.31 6.02 12.98
C ASP A 139 -19.35 6.85 14.27
N GLY A 140 -18.91 8.11 14.21
CA GLY A 140 -19.01 9.01 15.37
C GLY A 140 -18.40 10.40 15.22
N GLU A 141 -19.00 11.20 14.33
CA GLU A 141 -19.32 12.64 14.48
C GLU A 141 -18.26 13.72 14.79
N LYS A 142 -18.56 14.88 14.20
CA LYS A 142 -17.84 16.16 14.10
C LYS A 142 -17.49 16.82 15.44
N GLY A 143 -16.37 17.55 15.43
CA GLY A 143 -16.08 18.64 16.37
C GLY A 143 -15.29 19.75 15.68
N GLU A 144 -15.93 20.89 15.45
CA GLU A 144 -15.32 22.14 14.96
C GLU A 144 -14.40 22.77 16.03
N GLY A 145 -13.31 23.43 15.61
CA GLY A 145 -12.41 24.15 16.53
C GLY A 145 -11.29 24.95 15.85
N LYS A 146 -11.63 26.20 15.53
CA LYS A 146 -10.90 27.42 15.12
C LYS A 146 -9.37 27.57 15.30
N GLU A 147 -8.84 28.39 14.39
CA GLU A 147 -7.49 28.93 14.16
C GLU A 147 -6.72 29.53 15.35
N GLY A 148 -5.39 29.46 15.26
CA GLY A 148 -4.41 30.27 15.99
C GLY A 148 -3.04 30.26 15.30
N GLU A 149 -2.50 31.45 15.03
CA GLU A 149 -1.32 31.75 14.21
C GLU A 149 0.02 31.72 15.01
N LYS A 150 1.12 31.52 14.25
CA LYS A 150 2.55 31.85 14.48
C LYS A 150 3.48 30.83 15.18
N GLY A 151 4.61 30.56 14.50
CA GLY A 151 5.87 30.19 15.16
C GLY A 151 6.81 29.33 14.31
N GLU A 152 7.75 30.00 13.65
CA GLU A 152 9.14 29.65 13.25
C GLU A 152 9.64 28.19 13.33
N GLY A 153 10.37 27.79 12.29
CA GLY A 153 10.90 26.46 12.11
C GLY A 153 11.98 26.02 13.10
N LYS A 154 12.07 24.71 13.30
CA LYS A 154 13.32 24.01 13.60
C LYS A 154 13.23 22.53 13.22
N GLU A 155 14.40 22.02 12.87
CA GLU A 155 14.74 20.73 12.28
C GLU A 155 14.36 19.51 13.11
N GLY A 156 14.06 18.42 12.38
CA GLY A 156 14.54 17.07 12.67
C GLY A 156 14.09 16.42 13.97
N GLU A 157 12.84 15.96 14.03
CA GLU A 157 12.43 14.96 15.02
C GLU A 157 12.41 13.56 14.37
N LYS A 158 13.30 12.68 14.85
CA LYS A 158 13.18 11.23 14.64
C LYS A 158 11.95 10.76 15.40
N GLY A 159 10.80 10.79 14.74
CA GLY A 159 9.54 10.28 15.28
C GLY A 159 9.57 8.76 15.38
N GLU A 160 9.35 8.23 16.57
CA GLU A 160 9.00 6.82 16.77
C GLU A 160 7.75 6.51 15.93
N GLY A 161 7.86 5.51 15.04
CA GLY A 161 6.89 5.27 13.97
C GLY A 161 5.47 5.06 14.50
N LYS A 162 4.53 5.88 14.03
CA LYS A 162 3.09 5.71 14.31
C LYS A 162 2.64 4.32 13.83
N MET A 163 2.09 3.52 14.74
CA MET A 163 1.56 2.18 14.46
C MET A 163 0.15 2.30 13.87
N GLY A 164 -0.13 1.56 12.80
CA GLY A 164 -1.48 1.43 12.23
C GLY A 164 -2.23 0.25 12.84
N ASN A 165 -3.44 -0.01 12.35
CA ASN A 165 -4.13 -1.27 12.64
C ASN A 165 -3.41 -2.41 11.88
N GLY A 166 -2.73 -3.29 12.61
CA GLY A 166 -2.03 -4.43 12.04
C GLY A 166 -0.57 -4.16 11.67
N LYS A 167 -0.02 -5.04 10.82
CA LYS A 167 1.41 -5.27 10.50
C LYS A 167 2.18 -4.08 9.91
N TRP A 168 1.72 -2.83 9.95
CA TRP A 168 2.34 -1.70 9.25
C TRP A 168 2.76 -0.56 10.17
N LYS A 169 3.95 0.00 9.94
CA LYS A 169 4.46 1.21 10.60
C LYS A 169 4.98 2.24 9.59
N ILE A 170 4.98 3.50 10.00
CA ILE A 170 5.71 4.56 9.29
C ILE A 170 7.20 4.38 9.56
N LEU A 171 8.00 4.32 8.50
CA LEU A 171 9.47 4.26 8.55
C LEU A 171 10.10 5.64 8.43
N ALA A 172 9.56 6.47 7.54
CA ALA A 172 10.08 7.81 7.30
C ALA A 172 8.97 8.73 6.78
N THR A 173 9.09 10.02 7.08
CA THR A 173 8.26 11.09 6.54
C THR A 173 9.16 12.24 6.12
N ALA A 174 9.02 12.69 4.88
CA ALA A 174 9.54 13.98 4.44
C ALA A 174 8.39 14.98 4.39
N GLU A 175 8.49 16.01 5.22
CA GLU A 175 7.57 17.15 5.23
C GLU A 175 7.97 18.15 4.14
N MET A 176 6.99 18.84 3.55
CA MET A 176 7.22 19.89 2.56
C MET A 176 8.11 19.43 1.39
N GLY A 177 7.91 18.21 0.89
CA GLY A 177 8.75 17.60 -0.13
C GLY A 177 8.81 18.41 -1.43
N HIS A 178 7.73 19.12 -1.74
CA HIS A 178 7.65 20.10 -2.83
C HIS A 178 7.33 21.51 -2.30
N GLY A 179 7.82 21.86 -1.11
CA GLY A 179 7.46 23.12 -0.46
C GLY A 179 5.95 23.17 -0.16
N PRO A 180 5.25 24.29 -0.42
CA PRO A 180 3.80 24.38 -0.22
C PRO A 180 2.98 23.73 -1.33
N TYR A 181 3.63 23.14 -2.35
CA TYR A 181 2.98 22.62 -3.54
C TYR A 181 2.68 21.13 -3.40
N GLU A 182 1.54 20.72 -3.95
CA GLU A 182 1.06 19.34 -3.89
C GLU A 182 1.98 18.38 -4.64
N ILE A 183 2.03 17.12 -4.20
CA ILE A 183 2.83 16.07 -4.83
C ILE A 183 1.90 15.13 -5.57
N ASN A 184 1.97 15.17 -6.90
CA ASN A 184 1.05 14.47 -7.80
C ASN A 184 1.39 13.00 -8.00
N HIS A 185 2.67 12.64 -7.92
CA HIS A 185 3.12 11.28 -8.20
C HIS A 185 4.38 10.91 -7.40
N VAL A 186 4.52 9.61 -7.12
CA VAL A 186 5.68 9.03 -6.46
C VAL A 186 5.96 7.62 -7.02
N THR A 187 7.24 7.25 -7.14
CA THR A 187 7.67 5.90 -7.54
C THR A 187 8.98 5.50 -6.86
N TRP A 188 9.21 4.19 -6.76
CA TRP A 188 10.53 3.65 -6.47
C TRP A 188 11.38 3.59 -7.75
N CYS A 189 12.69 3.73 -7.59
CA CYS A 189 13.68 3.62 -8.65
C CYS A 189 14.96 3.00 -8.07
N GLN A 190 15.60 2.12 -8.83
CA GLN A 190 16.95 1.65 -8.49
C GLN A 190 17.93 2.82 -8.53
N ARG A 191 18.90 2.82 -7.62
CA ARG A 191 19.95 3.84 -7.62
C ARG A 191 20.89 3.65 -8.81
N PHE A 192 21.26 4.77 -9.44
CA PHE A 192 22.26 4.84 -10.52
C PHE A 192 23.43 5.77 -10.16
N ASP A 193 23.51 6.24 -8.92
CA ASP A 193 24.55 7.15 -8.42
C ASP A 193 25.81 6.41 -7.92
N GLY A 194 25.97 5.13 -8.29
CA GLY A 194 27.08 4.27 -7.87
C GLY A 194 26.91 3.67 -6.47
N ARG A 195 25.78 3.93 -5.79
CA ARG A 195 25.39 3.28 -4.54
C ARG A 195 24.36 2.19 -4.80
N GLU A 196 24.36 1.16 -3.98
CA GLU A 196 23.36 0.10 -4.00
C GLU A 196 22.02 0.57 -3.38
N GLY A 197 20.93 -0.07 -3.78
CA GLY A 197 19.60 0.12 -3.19
C GLY A 197 18.60 0.86 -4.10
N GLU A 198 17.54 1.38 -3.48
CA GLU A 198 16.49 2.16 -4.15
C GLU A 198 16.40 3.57 -3.58
N MET A 199 15.82 4.42 -4.40
CA MET A 199 15.46 5.79 -4.11
C MET A 199 13.98 6.01 -4.44
N VAL A 200 13.38 6.98 -3.78
CA VAL A 200 12.04 7.45 -4.11
C VAL A 200 12.16 8.62 -5.09
N VAL A 201 11.28 8.69 -6.08
CA VAL A 201 11.19 9.83 -7.01
C VAL A 201 9.79 10.42 -6.92
N SER A 202 9.67 11.73 -6.76
CA SER A 202 8.40 12.45 -6.70
C SER A 202 8.31 13.58 -7.72
N SER A 203 7.09 13.93 -8.12
CA SER A 203 6.80 15.11 -8.95
C SER A 203 5.65 15.92 -8.35
N GLY A 204 5.73 17.26 -8.39
CA GLY A 204 4.73 18.14 -7.79
C GLY A 204 4.40 19.37 -8.63
N ASP A 205 3.46 20.16 -8.12
CA ASP A 205 2.93 21.36 -8.79
C ASP A 205 3.94 22.52 -8.88
N ASP A 206 5.05 22.42 -8.15
CA ASP A 206 6.20 23.34 -8.28
C ASP A 206 6.98 23.16 -9.59
N GLY A 207 6.58 22.18 -10.43
CA GLY A 207 7.23 21.86 -11.68
C GLY A 207 8.55 21.10 -11.51
N ALA A 208 8.87 20.65 -10.29
CA ALA A 208 10.10 19.92 -10.01
C ALA A 208 9.87 18.40 -9.96
N VAL A 209 10.94 17.66 -10.23
CA VAL A 209 11.07 16.23 -9.93
C VAL A 209 12.20 16.10 -8.93
N ARG A 210 11.97 15.37 -7.83
CA ARG A 210 12.96 15.17 -6.77
C ARG A 210 13.24 13.69 -6.53
N ALA A 211 14.50 13.40 -6.25
CA ALA A 211 14.99 12.09 -5.87
C ALA A 211 15.30 12.10 -4.37
N TRP A 212 14.86 11.07 -3.66
CA TRP A 212 14.96 10.97 -2.20
C TRP A 212 15.68 9.69 -1.81
N GLU A 213 16.62 9.84 -0.91
CA GLU A 213 17.24 8.73 -0.21
C GLU A 213 16.39 8.35 0.99
N VAL A 214 16.08 7.06 1.11
CA VAL A 214 15.38 6.51 2.27
C VAL A 214 16.43 5.92 3.19
N SER A 215 16.80 6.66 4.23
CA SER A 215 17.71 6.16 5.27
C SER A 215 17.05 5.02 6.05
N GLU A 216 17.83 3.98 6.33
CA GLU A 216 17.40 2.86 7.18
C GLU A 216 17.39 3.19 8.68
#